data_AF-G7YR02-F1
#
_entry.id   AF-G7YR02-F1
#
_cell.length_a   1.000
_cell.length_b   1.000
_cell.length_c   1.000
_cell.angle_alpha   90.00
_cell.angle_beta   90.00
_cell.angle_gamma   90.00
#
_symmetry.space_group_name_H-M   'P 1'
#
loop_
_entity.id
_entity.type
_entity.pdbx_description
1 polymer ?
#
loop_
_entity_poly.entity_id
_entity_poly.type
_entity_poly.pdbx_seq_one_letter_code
_entity_poly.pdbx_strand_id
1 'polypeptide(L)'
;MNFKRYCQPYMALATAFQDPNPEALETVIETHRNTFVADHNYGLVKQVAKSYVKFRIHSLTKTFMTMSLADVASRVKLANAQEAEKYLLEMIESKAIFARIDQRNGTVYFQDDPERYNSMEMFMTLQKKIEECVALEKYLMNVSDELAENPKYAKRLDTAGKQRRCGGDGLKGLASSVILPKENEFICVSTECYASELSSRGKHCLLHQYTLILIMLVKRAARRRLLTGIQSGNAHSARELSVPTP
;
A
#
# COMPACT_ATOMS: atom_id res chain seq x y z
N MET A 1 15.74 -13.48 9.27
CA MET A 1 14.52 -13.54 10.09
C MET A 1 13.30 -13.62 9.18
N ASN A 2 12.45 -14.65 9.30
CA ASN A 2 11.30 -14.87 8.41
C ASN A 2 10.07 -14.09 8.93
N PHE A 3 10.01 -12.80 8.60
CA PHE A 3 8.99 -11.85 9.02
C PHE A 3 7.55 -12.26 8.61
N LYS A 4 7.42 -13.06 7.53
CA LYS A 4 6.15 -13.54 6.99
C LYS A 4 5.33 -14.34 8.02
N ARG A 5 5.97 -15.03 8.97
CA ARG A 5 5.28 -15.81 10.02
C ARG A 5 4.57 -14.92 11.05
N TYR A 6 5.12 -13.76 11.38
CA TYR A 6 4.53 -12.83 12.35
C TYR A 6 3.36 -12.02 11.75
N CYS A 7 3.28 -11.92 10.43
CA CYS A 7 2.22 -11.19 9.74
C CYS A 7 1.10 -12.08 9.21
N GLN A 8 1.14 -13.40 9.45
CA GLN A 8 0.08 -14.33 9.04
C GLN A 8 -1.35 -13.85 9.35
N PRO A 9 -1.70 -13.39 10.56
CA PRO A 9 -3.07 -12.95 10.85
C PRO A 9 -3.49 -11.70 10.05
N TYR A 10 -2.54 -10.83 9.71
CA TYR A 10 -2.80 -9.64 8.89
C TYR A 10 -2.91 -9.98 7.40
N MET A 11 -2.13 -10.97 6.93
CA MET A 11 -2.25 -11.50 5.57
C MET A 11 -3.58 -12.22 5.38
N ALA A 12 -3.99 -13.05 6.35
CA ALA A 12 -5.30 -13.70 6.35
C ALA A 12 -6.44 -12.68 6.33
N LEU A 13 -6.34 -11.61 7.13
CA LEU A 13 -7.30 -10.51 7.11
C LEU A 13 -7.38 -9.83 5.73
N ALA A 14 -6.24 -9.57 5.09
CA ALA A 14 -6.19 -8.95 3.78
C ALA A 14 -6.80 -9.85 2.68
N THR A 15 -6.56 -11.16 2.74
CA THR A 15 -7.17 -12.15 1.84
C THR A 15 -8.68 -12.22 2.06
N ALA A 16 -9.14 -12.32 3.31
CA ALA A 16 -10.56 -12.38 3.64
C ALA A 16 -11.32 -11.11 3.23
N PHE A 17 -10.67 -9.95 3.23
CA PHE A 17 -11.27 -8.69 2.80
C PHE A 17 -11.60 -8.67 1.29
N GLN A 18 -10.93 -9.48 0.48
CA GLN A 18 -11.20 -9.59 -0.96
C GLN A 18 -12.33 -10.57 -1.29
N ASP A 19 -12.62 -11.49 -0.36
CA ASP A 19 -13.71 -12.46 -0.49
C ASP A 19 -15.06 -11.73 -0.63
N PRO A 20 -16.03 -12.24 -1.41
CA PRO A 20 -17.39 -11.72 -1.42
C PRO A 20 -18.18 -11.96 -0.13
N ASN A 21 -17.80 -12.93 0.71
CA ASN A 21 -18.54 -13.27 1.92
C ASN A 21 -18.12 -12.39 3.13
N PRO A 22 -19.02 -11.54 3.69
CA PRO A 22 -18.71 -10.77 4.91
C PRO A 22 -18.41 -11.64 6.13
N GLU A 23 -19.02 -12.82 6.23
CA GLU A 23 -18.82 -13.72 7.38
C GLU A 23 -17.39 -14.27 7.45
N ALA A 24 -16.76 -14.47 6.29
CA ALA A 24 -15.37 -14.90 6.21
C ALA A 24 -14.43 -13.87 6.86
N LEU A 25 -14.70 -12.58 6.63
CA LEU A 25 -13.96 -11.48 7.24
C LEU A 25 -14.15 -11.46 8.77
N GLU A 26 -15.39 -11.56 9.25
CA GLU A 26 -15.67 -11.59 10.70
C GLU A 26 -15.02 -12.78 11.40
N THR A 27 -15.08 -13.96 10.76
CA THR A 27 -14.46 -15.20 11.29
C THR A 27 -12.96 -15.02 11.49
N VAL A 28 -12.26 -14.43 10.52
CA VAL A 28 -10.81 -14.18 10.60
C VAL A 28 -10.49 -13.14 11.68
N ILE A 29 -11.32 -12.11 11.81
CA ILE A 29 -11.17 -11.08 12.87
C ILE A 29 -11.26 -11.71 14.26
N GLU A 30 -12.25 -12.58 14.48
CA GLU A 30 -12.44 -13.22 15.78
C GLU A 30 -11.36 -14.27 16.07
N THR A 31 -11.01 -15.08 15.08
CA THR A 31 -9.96 -16.11 15.18
C THR A 31 -8.60 -15.52 15.62
N HIS A 32 -8.27 -14.32 15.13
CA HIS A 32 -7.00 -13.66 15.43
C HIS A 32 -7.14 -12.46 16.39
N ARG A 33 -8.28 -12.32 17.07
CA ARG A 33 -8.59 -11.20 17.95
C ARG A 33 -7.52 -10.93 18.99
N ASN A 34 -7.06 -11.96 19.68
CA ASN A 34 -6.04 -11.85 20.73
C ASN A 34 -4.73 -11.24 20.19
N THR A 35 -4.36 -11.59 18.96
CA THR A 35 -3.17 -11.05 18.30
C THR A 35 -3.33 -9.57 17.95
N PHE A 36 -4.50 -9.16 17.44
CA PHE A 36 -4.77 -7.76 17.10
C PHE A 36 -4.86 -6.86 18.34
N VAL A 37 -5.36 -7.40 19.45
CA VAL A 37 -5.42 -6.70 20.75
C VAL A 37 -4.02 -6.55 21.34
N ALA A 38 -3.21 -7.62 21.34
CA ALA A 38 -1.82 -7.58 21.80
C ALA A 38 -0.97 -6.57 21.01
N ASP A 39 -1.25 -6.42 19.71
CA ASP A 39 -0.56 -5.44 18.86
C ASP A 39 -1.14 -4.01 18.95
N HIS A 40 -2.17 -3.78 19.78
CA HIS A 40 -2.90 -2.52 19.90
C HIS A 40 -3.49 -1.98 18.58
N ASN A 41 -3.84 -2.88 17.66
CA ASN A 41 -4.33 -2.53 16.32
C ASN A 41 -5.81 -2.88 16.12
N TYR A 42 -6.46 -3.48 17.12
CA TYR A 42 -7.85 -3.96 17.01
C TYR A 42 -8.85 -2.86 16.63
N GLY A 43 -8.64 -1.61 17.04
CA GLY A 43 -9.48 -0.47 16.62
C GLY A 43 -9.45 -0.23 15.11
N LEU A 44 -8.28 -0.40 14.48
CA LEU A 44 -8.12 -0.29 13.04
C LEU A 44 -8.78 -1.47 12.32
N VAL A 45 -8.67 -2.69 12.88
CA VAL A 45 -9.36 -3.88 12.34
C VAL A 45 -10.89 -3.69 12.34
N LYS A 46 -11.46 -3.07 13.39
CA LYS A 46 -12.88 -2.70 13.40
C LYS A 46 -13.23 -1.68 12.32
N GLN A 47 -12.36 -0.72 12.02
CA GLN A 47 -12.57 0.22 10.93
C GLN A 47 -12.56 -0.48 9.56
N VAL A 48 -11.68 -1.47 9.38
CA VAL A 48 -11.65 -2.31 8.17
C VAL A 48 -12.99 -3.03 8.01
N ALA A 49 -13.51 -3.68 9.05
CA ALA A 49 -14.83 -4.34 8.99
C ALA A 49 -15.95 -3.36 8.59
N LYS A 50 -16.01 -2.17 9.20
CA LYS A 50 -17.00 -1.14 8.84
C LYS A 50 -16.88 -0.66 7.39
N SER A 51 -15.67 -0.67 6.83
CA SER A 51 -15.41 -0.24 5.45
C SER A 51 -15.75 -1.28 4.39
N TYR A 52 -15.93 -2.54 4.79
CA TYR A 52 -16.10 -3.67 3.87
C TYR A 52 -17.27 -3.47 2.91
N VAL A 53 -18.43 -3.05 3.42
CA VAL A 53 -19.64 -2.78 2.61
C VAL A 53 -19.35 -1.77 1.50
N LYS A 54 -18.71 -0.64 1.83
CA LYS A 54 -18.34 0.40 0.87
C LYS A 54 -17.35 -0.11 -0.17
N PHE A 55 -16.38 -0.94 0.24
CA PHE A 55 -15.45 -1.59 -0.68
C PHE A 55 -16.15 -2.54 -1.66
N ARG A 56 -17.14 -3.32 -1.19
CA ARG A 56 -17.92 -4.22 -2.03
C ARG A 56 -18.76 -3.45 -3.05
N ILE A 57 -19.44 -2.38 -2.63
CA ILE A 57 -20.20 -1.50 -3.55
C ILE A 57 -19.26 -0.91 -4.61
N HIS A 58 -18.09 -0.39 -4.20
CA HIS A 58 -17.11 0.15 -5.15
C HIS A 58 -16.60 -0.92 -6.14
N SER A 59 -16.45 -2.17 -5.72
CA SER A 59 -16.06 -3.25 -6.65
C SER A 59 -17.10 -3.49 -7.74
N LEU A 60 -18.39 -3.24 -7.45
CA LEU A 60 -19.46 -3.40 -8.43
C LEU A 60 -19.42 -2.32 -9.52
N THR A 61 -18.94 -1.11 -9.20
CA THR A 61 -18.85 -0.02 -10.20
C THR A 61 -17.83 -0.31 -11.30
N LYS A 62 -16.91 -1.27 -11.07
CA LYS A 62 -15.90 -1.68 -12.06
C LYS A 62 -16.47 -2.60 -13.14
N THR A 63 -17.54 -3.34 -12.84
CA THR A 63 -18.08 -4.38 -13.73
C THR A 63 -19.49 -4.08 -14.21
N PHE A 64 -20.22 -3.20 -13.52
CA PHE A 64 -21.60 -2.87 -13.83
C PHE A 64 -21.73 -1.37 -14.12
N MET A 65 -22.41 -1.04 -15.21
CA MET A 65 -22.80 0.34 -15.52
C MET A 65 -24.19 0.66 -14.95
N THR A 66 -25.10 -0.32 -14.92
CA THR A 66 -26.45 -0.17 -14.38
C THR A 66 -26.80 -1.40 -13.55
N MET A 67 -27.48 -1.22 -12.43
CA MET A 67 -27.86 -2.33 -11.56
C MET A 67 -29.06 -1.95 -10.67
N SER A 68 -29.94 -2.91 -10.34
CA SER A 68 -31.04 -2.64 -9.41
C SER A 68 -30.53 -2.47 -7.97
N LEU A 69 -31.22 -1.66 -7.16
CA LEU A 69 -30.89 -1.48 -5.74
C LEU A 69 -31.04 -2.79 -4.94
N ALA A 70 -31.98 -3.65 -5.34
CA ALA A 70 -32.15 -4.98 -4.75
C ALA A 70 -30.95 -5.90 -5.05
N ASP A 71 -30.41 -5.86 -6.27
CA ASP A 71 -29.21 -6.62 -6.64
C ASP A 71 -27.96 -6.11 -5.93
N VAL A 72 -27.84 -4.78 -5.73
CA VAL A 72 -26.78 -4.19 -4.90
C VAL A 72 -26.86 -4.77 -3.49
N ALA A 73 -28.04 -4.74 -2.87
CA ALA A 73 -28.23 -5.25 -1.51
C ALA A 73 -27.90 -6.75 -1.41
N SER A 74 -28.38 -7.57 -2.35
CA SER A 74 -28.13 -9.01 -2.39
C SER A 74 -26.64 -9.35 -2.54
N ARG A 75 -25.93 -8.67 -3.46
CA ARG A 75 -24.50 -8.92 -3.71
C ARG A 75 -23.58 -8.45 -2.58
N VAL A 76 -24.00 -7.41 -1.85
CA VAL A 76 -23.22 -6.85 -0.73
C VAL A 76 -23.70 -7.40 0.63
N LYS A 77 -24.73 -8.26 0.64
CA LYS A 77 -25.32 -8.86 1.85
C LYS A 77 -25.89 -7.82 2.82
N LEU A 78 -26.58 -6.82 2.29
CA LEU A 78 -27.36 -5.85 3.08
C LEU A 78 -28.79 -6.37 3.31
N ALA A 79 -29.47 -5.83 4.32
CA ALA A 79 -30.79 -6.33 4.71
C ALA A 79 -31.86 -5.99 3.66
N ASN A 80 -31.76 -4.83 3.02
CA ASN A 80 -32.76 -4.35 2.08
C ASN A 80 -32.18 -3.32 1.08
N ALA A 81 -32.98 -3.00 0.05
CA ALA A 81 -32.63 -2.01 -0.97
C ALA A 81 -32.49 -0.59 -0.41
N GLN A 82 -33.21 -0.23 0.66
CA GLN A 82 -33.13 1.09 1.30
C GLN A 82 -31.76 1.30 1.98
N GLU A 83 -31.22 0.26 2.60
CA GLU A 83 -29.89 0.28 3.20
C GLU A 83 -28.82 0.45 2.12
N ALA A 84 -28.95 -0.26 1.00
CA ALA A 84 -28.07 -0.08 -0.14
C ALA A 84 -28.11 1.36 -0.69
N GLU A 85 -29.30 1.94 -0.80
CA GLU A 85 -29.47 3.33 -1.21
C GLU A 85 -28.77 4.32 -0.26
N LYS A 86 -28.91 4.12 1.06
CA LYS A 86 -28.23 4.95 2.06
C LYS A 86 -26.70 4.91 1.89
N TYR A 87 -26.13 3.72 1.69
CA TYR A 87 -24.70 3.59 1.45
C TYR A 87 -24.27 4.26 0.13
N LEU A 88 -25.07 4.11 -0.94
CA LEU A 88 -24.80 4.75 -2.22
C LEU A 88 -24.82 6.28 -2.09
N LEU A 89 -25.81 6.86 -1.39
CA LEU A 89 -25.88 8.30 -1.15
C LEU A 89 -24.64 8.80 -0.40
N GLU A 90 -24.25 8.14 0.70
CA GLU A 90 -23.04 8.52 1.45
C GLU A 90 -21.77 8.44 0.57
N MET A 91 -21.69 7.44 -0.30
CA MET A 91 -20.56 7.27 -1.22
C MET A 91 -20.55 8.31 -2.35
N ILE A 92 -21.71 8.78 -2.81
CA ILE A 92 -21.84 9.86 -3.79
C ILE A 92 -21.49 11.21 -3.16
N GLU A 93 -22.00 11.51 -1.96
CA GLU A 93 -21.71 12.76 -1.23
C GLU A 93 -20.22 12.91 -0.93
N SER A 94 -19.58 11.81 -0.52
CA SER A 94 -18.13 11.76 -0.29
C SER A 94 -17.29 11.70 -1.58
N LYS A 95 -17.93 11.71 -2.76
CA LYS A 95 -17.29 11.56 -4.08
C LYS A 95 -16.43 10.29 -4.20
N ALA A 96 -16.77 9.26 -3.43
CA ALA A 96 -16.09 7.97 -3.47
C ALA A 96 -16.53 7.14 -4.69
N ILE A 97 -17.75 7.35 -5.17
CA ILE A 97 -18.28 6.84 -6.43
C ILE A 97 -19.03 7.95 -7.16
N PHE A 98 -19.12 7.83 -8.47
CA PHE A 98 -19.97 8.68 -9.30
C PHE A 98 -21.14 7.82 -9.78
N ALA A 99 -22.35 8.15 -9.34
CA ALA A 99 -23.54 7.39 -9.69
C ALA A 99 -24.79 8.27 -9.62
N ARG A 100 -25.82 7.86 -10.35
CA ARG A 100 -27.16 8.44 -10.31
C ARG A 100 -28.16 7.37 -9.88
N ILE A 101 -29.02 7.71 -8.94
CA ILE A 101 -30.05 6.80 -8.43
C ILE A 101 -31.39 7.22 -9.04
N ASP A 102 -32.12 6.26 -9.60
CA ASP A 102 -33.51 6.40 -10.01
C ASP A 102 -34.39 5.61 -9.05
N GLN A 103 -34.99 6.32 -8.09
CA GLN A 103 -35.87 5.74 -7.08
C GLN A 103 -37.16 5.18 -7.67
N ARG A 104 -37.67 5.74 -8.79
CA ARG A 104 -38.92 5.28 -9.40
C ARG A 104 -38.77 3.86 -9.95
N ASN A 105 -37.64 3.61 -10.60
CA ASN A 105 -37.30 2.31 -11.18
C ASN A 105 -36.45 1.44 -10.24
N GLY A 106 -36.10 1.93 -9.05
CA GLY A 106 -35.26 1.22 -8.08
C GLY A 106 -33.89 0.83 -8.63
N THR A 107 -33.29 1.67 -9.49
CA THR A 107 -32.09 1.34 -10.27
C THR A 107 -31.01 2.39 -10.08
N VAL A 108 -29.75 1.95 -9.97
CA VAL A 108 -28.57 2.81 -9.92
C VAL A 108 -27.79 2.73 -11.24
N TYR A 109 -27.36 3.89 -11.71
CA TYR A 109 -26.52 4.08 -12.89
C TYR A 109 -25.14 4.56 -12.43
N PHE A 110 -24.14 3.70 -12.52
CA PHE A 110 -22.75 4.04 -12.24
C PHE A 110 -22.15 4.83 -13.40
N GLN A 111 -21.36 5.84 -13.07
CA GLN A 111 -20.72 6.76 -14.00
C GLN A 111 -19.22 6.83 -13.72
N ASP A 112 -18.47 7.26 -14.72
CA ASP A 112 -17.04 7.53 -14.57
C ASP A 112 -16.80 8.88 -13.88
N ASP A 113 -15.56 9.10 -13.44
CA ASP A 113 -15.12 10.36 -12.83
C ASP A 113 -15.34 11.53 -13.81
N PRO A 114 -16.13 12.55 -13.43
CA PRO A 114 -16.41 13.70 -14.29
C PRO A 114 -15.21 14.66 -14.42
N GLU A 115 -14.10 14.44 -13.71
CA GLU A 115 -12.89 15.26 -13.79
C GLU A 115 -12.29 15.26 -15.22
N ARG A 116 -12.18 16.45 -15.82
CA ARG A 116 -11.70 16.65 -17.21
C ARG A 116 -10.25 17.12 -17.30
N TYR A 117 -9.53 17.23 -16.18
CA TYR A 117 -8.11 17.60 -16.12
C TYR A 117 -7.74 18.95 -16.77
N ASN A 118 -8.71 19.84 -16.96
CA ASN A 118 -8.54 21.12 -17.64
C ASN A 118 -8.62 22.33 -16.69
N SER A 119 -8.69 22.09 -15.38
CA SER A 119 -8.79 23.13 -14.37
C SER A 119 -7.41 23.69 -13.99
N MET A 120 -7.39 24.95 -13.55
CA MET A 120 -6.18 25.58 -13.01
C MET A 120 -5.66 24.86 -11.75
N GLU A 121 -6.56 24.31 -10.93
CA GLU A 121 -6.19 23.51 -9.76
C GLU A 121 -5.40 22.25 -10.15
N MET A 122 -5.80 21.58 -11.23
CA MET A 122 -5.08 20.42 -11.75
C MET A 122 -3.70 20.83 -12.29
N PHE A 123 -3.60 21.96 -12.98
CA PHE A 123 -2.32 22.50 -13.44
C PHE A 123 -1.37 22.78 -12.27
N MET A 124 -1.84 23.46 -11.22
CA MET A 124 -1.04 23.73 -10.02
C MET A 124 -0.60 22.45 -9.31
N THR A 125 -1.47 21.44 -9.26
CA THR A 125 -1.14 20.12 -8.70
C THR A 125 -0.05 19.43 -9.51
N LEU A 126 -0.13 19.51 -10.85
CA LEU A 126 0.87 18.96 -11.75
C LEU A 126 2.21 19.68 -11.60
N GLN A 127 2.20 21.01 -11.57
CA GLN A 127 3.41 21.82 -11.38
C GLN A 127 4.11 21.45 -10.07
N LYS A 128 3.37 21.37 -8.96
CA LYS A 128 3.91 20.92 -7.67
C LYS A 128 4.54 19.53 -7.77
N LYS A 129 3.91 18.59 -8.49
CA LYS A 129 4.48 17.25 -8.69
C LYS A 129 5.77 17.25 -9.49
N ILE A 130 5.86 18.09 -10.51
CA ILE A 130 7.09 18.26 -11.29
C ILE A 130 8.20 18.80 -10.37
N GLU A 131 7.91 19.79 -9.53
CA GLU A 131 8.87 20.35 -8.58
C GLU A 131 9.36 19.29 -7.57
N GLU A 132 8.46 18.45 -7.05
CA GLU A 132 8.81 17.31 -6.18
C GLU A 132 9.75 16.31 -6.89
N CYS A 133 9.47 15.98 -8.16
CA CYS A 133 10.32 15.08 -8.95
C CYS A 133 11.72 15.67 -9.20
N VAL A 134 11.80 16.96 -9.55
CA VAL A 134 13.09 17.64 -9.76
C VAL A 134 13.89 17.71 -8.46
N ALA A 135 13.23 17.94 -7.32
CA ALA A 135 13.90 17.93 -6.02
C ALA A 135 14.46 16.54 -5.68
N LEU A 136 13.70 15.48 -5.95
CA LEU A 136 14.15 14.10 -5.76
C LEU A 136 15.32 13.76 -6.68
N GLU A 137 15.27 14.17 -7.95
CA GLU A 137 16.36 13.96 -8.91
C GLU A 137 17.66 14.61 -8.44
N LYS A 138 17.60 15.87 -7.97
CA LYS A 138 18.76 16.56 -7.39
C LYS A 138 19.35 15.83 -6.19
N TYR A 139 18.50 15.31 -5.31
CA TYR A 139 18.95 14.51 -4.19
C TYR A 139 19.67 13.22 -4.66
N LEU A 140 19.11 12.52 -5.65
CA LEU A 140 19.73 11.31 -6.21
C LEU A 140 21.06 11.60 -6.90
N MET A 141 21.19 12.74 -7.59
CA MET A 141 22.47 13.18 -8.17
C MET A 141 23.51 13.42 -7.08
N ASN A 142 23.17 14.16 -6.03
CA ASN A 142 24.09 14.40 -4.91
C ASN A 142 24.55 13.10 -4.24
N VAL A 143 23.63 12.16 -3.99
CA VAL A 143 23.98 10.84 -3.42
C VAL A 143 24.87 10.04 -4.37
N SER A 144 24.67 10.17 -5.68
CA SER A 144 25.49 9.50 -6.69
C SER A 144 26.91 10.09 -6.74
N ASP A 145 27.03 11.41 -6.62
CA ASP A 145 28.31 12.12 -6.57
C ASP A 145 29.09 11.76 -5.29
N GLU A 146 28.43 11.76 -4.12
CA GLU A 146 29.02 11.31 -2.85
C GLU A 146 29.51 9.85 -2.92
N LEU A 147 28.75 8.99 -3.61
CA LEU A 147 29.13 7.59 -3.80
C LEU A 147 30.32 7.44 -4.74
N ALA A 148 30.40 8.28 -5.79
CA ALA A 148 31.52 8.30 -6.73
C ALA A 148 32.83 8.77 -6.06
N GLU A 149 32.74 9.74 -5.14
CA GLU A 149 33.88 10.22 -4.35
C GLU A 149 34.33 9.21 -3.28
N ASN A 150 33.48 8.24 -2.90
CA ASN A 150 33.81 7.28 -1.87
C ASN A 150 34.88 6.27 -2.34
N PRO A 151 36.11 6.29 -1.77
CA PRO A 151 37.22 5.47 -2.25
C PRO A 151 36.98 3.96 -2.05
N LYS A 152 36.14 3.56 -1.09
CA LYS A 152 35.76 2.14 -0.89
C LYS A 152 34.79 1.63 -1.95
N TYR A 153 34.03 2.52 -2.57
CA TYR A 153 33.13 2.21 -3.68
C TYR A 153 33.90 2.20 -5.01
N ALA A 154 34.71 3.23 -5.27
CA ALA A 154 35.59 3.31 -6.44
C ALA A 154 36.52 2.09 -6.57
N LYS A 155 37.17 1.67 -5.46
CA LYS A 155 38.03 0.47 -5.44
C LYS A 155 37.26 -0.82 -5.74
N ARG A 156 35.98 -0.91 -5.37
CA ARG A 156 35.13 -2.07 -5.70
C ARG A 156 34.74 -2.10 -7.18
N LEU A 157 34.53 -0.95 -7.82
CA LEU A 157 34.34 -0.84 -9.27
C LEU A 157 35.59 -1.27 -10.04
N ASP A 158 36.78 -0.82 -9.60
CA ASP A 158 38.06 -1.21 -10.21
C ASP A 158 38.34 -2.72 -10.10
N THR A 159 38.00 -3.31 -8.95
CA THR A 159 38.21 -4.75 -8.70
C THR A 159 37.22 -5.60 -9.51
N ALA A 160 35.96 -5.16 -9.66
CA ALA A 160 34.95 -5.82 -10.50
C ALA A 160 35.26 -5.70 -12.00
N GLY A 161 35.90 -4.61 -12.43
CA GLY A 161 36.37 -4.41 -13.81
C GLY A 161 37.57 -5.28 -14.20
N LYS A 162 38.36 -5.75 -13.23
CA LYS A 162 39.56 -6.57 -13.46
C LYS A 162 39.26 -8.05 -13.76
N GLN A 163 38.11 -8.56 -13.31
CA GLN A 163 37.67 -9.93 -13.59
C GLN A 163 37.16 -10.15 -15.03
N ARG A 164 36.96 -9.08 -15.82
CA ARG A 164 36.39 -9.14 -17.19
C ARG A 164 37.38 -8.90 -18.34
N ARG A 165 38.68 -8.77 -18.07
CA ARG A 165 39.68 -8.61 -19.13
C ARG A 165 40.56 -9.86 -19.28
N CYS A 166 40.02 -10.85 -19.98
CA CYS A 166 40.78 -11.80 -20.79
C CYS A 166 40.10 -11.94 -22.16
N GLY A 167 40.75 -11.41 -23.21
CA GLY A 167 40.52 -11.78 -24.62
C GLY A 167 40.06 -10.67 -25.59
N GLY A 168 41.01 -10.05 -26.31
CA GLY A 168 40.92 -9.75 -27.75
C GLY A 168 40.12 -8.55 -28.29
N ASP A 169 40.86 -7.51 -28.70
CA ASP A 169 40.72 -6.58 -29.83
C ASP A 169 39.37 -6.00 -30.32
N GLY A 170 39.33 -4.65 -30.35
CA GLY A 170 38.74 -3.86 -31.44
C GLY A 170 37.31 -3.33 -31.24
N LEU A 171 37.17 -2.10 -30.73
CA LEU A 171 36.46 -0.96 -31.35
C LEU A 171 36.28 0.19 -30.33
N LYS A 172 36.55 1.41 -30.77
CA LYS A 172 36.29 2.66 -30.04
C LYS A 172 34.79 2.90 -29.95
N GLY A 173 34.28 3.09 -28.73
CA GLY A 173 32.91 3.56 -28.48
C GLY A 173 32.81 4.07 -27.04
N LEU A 174 32.69 5.39 -26.90
CA LEU A 174 32.34 6.04 -25.64
C LEU A 174 30.94 5.59 -25.23
N ALA A 175 30.88 4.57 -24.37
CA ALA A 175 29.72 4.30 -23.56
C ALA A 175 30.18 4.43 -22.12
N SER A 176 29.99 5.62 -21.54
CA SER A 176 29.83 5.76 -20.09
C SER A 176 28.62 4.91 -19.73
N SER A 177 28.87 3.62 -19.50
CA SER A 177 27.89 2.70 -18.96
C SER A 177 27.72 3.09 -17.50
N VAL A 178 26.77 4.00 -17.26
CA VAL A 178 26.03 3.98 -16.01
C VAL A 178 25.47 2.57 -15.91
N ILE A 179 26.12 1.73 -15.11
CA ILE A 179 25.62 0.41 -14.79
C ILE A 179 24.37 0.65 -13.96
N LEU A 180 23.22 0.79 -14.63
CA LEU A 180 21.93 0.64 -13.98
C LEU A 180 21.93 -0.76 -13.36
N PRO A 181 21.59 -0.89 -12.06
CA PRO A 181 21.54 -2.18 -11.40
C PRO A 181 20.57 -3.08 -12.16
N LYS A 182 21.04 -4.28 -12.48
CA LYS A 182 20.30 -5.32 -13.20
C LYS A 182 18.93 -5.53 -12.55
N GLU A 183 17.92 -5.69 -13.39
CA GLU A 183 16.47 -5.80 -13.12
C GLU A 183 16.00 -6.92 -12.16
N ASN A 184 16.87 -7.52 -11.34
CA ASN A 184 16.52 -8.68 -10.51
C ASN A 184 16.69 -8.47 -9.00
N GLU A 185 16.38 -7.27 -8.51
CA GLU A 185 16.07 -7.05 -7.11
C GLU A 185 14.86 -6.14 -6.95
N PHE A 186 13.71 -6.61 -7.44
CA PHE A 186 12.39 -6.04 -7.19
C PHE A 186 11.97 -6.32 -5.73
N ILE A 187 12.74 -5.80 -4.77
CA ILE A 187 12.36 -5.82 -3.36
C ILE A 187 11.43 -4.62 -3.15
N CYS A 188 10.13 -4.89 -3.30
CA CYS A 188 9.01 -4.15 -2.71
C CYS A 188 9.07 -2.61 -2.79
N VAL A 189 9.23 -2.04 -3.98
CA VAL A 189 8.91 -0.61 -4.21
C VAL A 189 7.41 -0.42 -4.52
N SER A 190 6.67 -1.51 -4.73
CA SER A 190 5.27 -1.48 -5.19
C SER A 190 4.26 -0.91 -4.19
N THR A 191 4.57 -0.82 -2.89
CA THR A 191 3.66 -0.19 -1.91
C THR A 191 3.99 1.27 -1.59
N GLU A 192 5.21 1.74 -1.90
CA GLU A 192 5.63 3.12 -1.58
C GLU A 192 5.39 4.08 -2.75
N CYS A 193 5.56 3.63 -4.01
CA CYS A 193 5.15 4.43 -5.18
C CYS A 193 3.64 4.69 -5.23
N TYR A 194 2.81 3.74 -4.76
CA TYR A 194 1.36 3.97 -4.70
C TYR A 194 0.98 5.07 -3.68
N ALA A 195 1.80 5.28 -2.63
CA ALA A 195 1.51 6.26 -1.57
C ALA A 195 1.83 7.71 -1.98
N SER A 196 2.87 7.93 -2.80
CA SER A 196 3.23 9.25 -3.32
C SER A 196 2.29 9.75 -4.42
N GLU A 197 1.71 8.83 -5.19
CA GLU A 197 0.75 9.11 -6.26
C GLU A 197 -0.65 9.50 -5.73
N LEU A 198 -0.97 9.13 -4.48
CA LEU A 198 -2.26 9.40 -3.85
C LEU A 198 -2.29 10.64 -2.95
N SER A 199 -1.13 11.21 -2.59
CA SER A 199 -1.02 12.42 -1.75
C SER A 199 -1.35 13.72 -2.49
N SER A 200 -1.22 13.76 -3.84
CA SER A 200 -1.56 14.98 -4.62
C SER A 200 -3.04 15.15 -4.92
N ARG A 201 -3.87 14.13 -4.66
CA ARG A 201 -5.33 14.29 -4.72
C ARG A 201 -5.77 14.86 -3.39
N GLY A 202 -5.77 16.19 -3.26
CA GLY A 202 -6.39 16.94 -2.16
C GLY A 202 -7.92 16.78 -2.10
N LYS A 203 -8.43 15.56 -2.27
CA LYS A 203 -9.83 15.17 -2.18
C LYS A 203 -9.85 13.86 -1.41
N HIS A 204 -10.42 13.91 -0.20
CA HIS A 204 -10.64 12.78 0.70
C HIS A 204 -11.59 11.74 0.07
N CYS A 205 -11.14 10.97 -0.91
CA CYS A 205 -11.85 9.78 -1.34
C CYS A 205 -11.76 8.74 -0.22
N LEU A 206 -12.89 8.26 0.30
CA LEU A 206 -12.94 7.21 1.33
C LEU A 206 -12.12 5.97 0.92
N LEU A 207 -12.02 5.67 -0.38
CA LEU A 207 -11.16 4.61 -0.92
C LEU A 207 -9.67 4.76 -0.58
N HIS A 208 -9.18 6.02 -0.53
CA HIS A 208 -7.82 6.36 -0.12
C HIS A 208 -7.63 6.12 1.38
N GLN A 209 -8.64 6.42 2.21
CA GLN A 209 -8.58 6.07 3.64
C GLN A 209 -8.51 4.55 3.85
N TYR A 210 -9.20 3.72 3.07
CA TYR A 210 -9.25 2.27 3.33
C TYR A 210 -8.00 1.51 2.90
N THR A 211 -7.44 1.82 1.73
CA THR A 211 -6.13 1.29 1.33
C THR A 211 -5.03 1.82 2.24
N LEU A 212 -5.07 3.09 2.64
CA LEU A 212 -4.15 3.62 3.65
C LEU A 212 -4.35 2.99 5.03
N ILE A 213 -5.56 2.65 5.47
CA ILE A 213 -5.78 1.96 6.76
C ILE A 213 -5.20 0.56 6.70
N LEU A 214 -5.41 -0.20 5.62
CA LEU A 214 -4.84 -1.54 5.45
C LEU A 214 -3.30 -1.48 5.34
N ILE A 215 -2.78 -0.55 4.54
CA ILE A 215 -1.34 -0.33 4.35
C ILE A 215 -0.70 0.19 5.65
N MET A 216 -1.34 1.11 6.37
CA MET A 216 -0.87 1.60 7.68
C MET A 216 -0.98 0.54 8.76
N LEU A 217 -1.99 -0.34 8.75
CA LEU A 217 -2.09 -1.50 9.63
C LEU A 217 -0.88 -2.42 9.43
N VAL A 218 -0.59 -2.78 8.19
CA VAL A 218 0.54 -3.66 7.84
C VAL A 218 1.88 -2.98 8.16
N LYS A 219 2.05 -1.69 7.80
CA LYS A 219 3.29 -0.93 8.01
C LYS A 219 3.55 -0.64 9.49
N ARG A 220 2.51 -0.34 10.29
CA ARG A 220 2.60 -0.10 11.75
C ARG A 220 2.79 -1.39 12.55
N ALA A 221 2.11 -2.47 12.18
CA ALA A 221 2.32 -3.80 12.78
C ALA A 221 3.74 -4.32 12.49
N ALA A 222 4.26 -4.10 11.28
CA ALA A 222 5.62 -4.46 10.91
C ALA A 222 6.68 -3.68 11.68
N ARG A 223 6.51 -2.36 11.79
CA ARG A 223 7.48 -1.47 12.45
C ARG A 223 7.59 -1.74 13.96
N ARG A 224 6.49 -2.07 14.64
CA ARG A 224 6.51 -2.31 16.10
C ARG A 224 7.02 -3.70 16.48
N ARG A 225 6.72 -4.75 15.70
CA ARG A 225 7.24 -6.10 15.98
C ARG A 225 8.73 -6.24 15.69
N LEU A 226 9.27 -5.45 14.76
CA LEU A 226 10.72 -5.29 14.62
C LEU A 226 11.35 -4.68 15.88
N LEU A 227 10.70 -3.68 16.49
CA LEU A 227 11.19 -3.04 17.72
C LEU A 227 11.08 -3.95 18.96
N THR A 228 9.99 -4.72 19.10
CA THR A 228 9.84 -5.67 20.23
C THR A 228 10.69 -6.93 20.06
N GLY A 229 10.93 -7.38 18.82
CA GLY A 229 11.85 -8.49 18.52
C GLY A 229 13.32 -8.17 18.78
N ILE A 230 13.72 -6.89 18.67
CA ILE A 230 15.06 -6.42 19.07
C ILE A 230 15.20 -6.43 20.60
N GLN A 231 14.14 -6.10 21.35
CA GLN A 231 14.19 -6.15 22.82
C GLN A 231 14.19 -7.58 23.38
N SER A 232 13.49 -8.53 22.76
CA SER A 232 13.57 -9.95 23.16
C SER A 232 14.91 -10.60 22.77
N GLY A 233 15.59 -10.08 21.74
CA GLY A 233 16.95 -10.49 21.38
C GLY A 233 18.02 -9.98 22.37
N ASN A 234 17.80 -8.81 23.00
CA ASN A 234 18.69 -8.27 24.02
C ASN A 234 18.45 -8.87 25.42
N ALA A 235 17.26 -9.41 25.69
CA ALA A 235 16.93 -10.02 26.98
C ALA A 235 17.56 -11.41 27.20
N HIS A 236 17.97 -12.10 26.13
CA HIS A 236 18.62 -13.42 26.22
C HIS A 236 20.15 -13.36 26.39
N SER A 237 20.78 -12.18 26.32
CA SER A 237 22.23 -12.03 26.50
C SER A 237 22.64 -11.57 27.91
N ALA A 238 21.71 -11.44 28.86
CA ALA A 238 21.98 -10.89 30.20
C ALA A 238 21.73 -11.86 31.37
N ARG A 239 21.63 -13.17 31.11
CA ARG A 239 21.52 -14.21 32.14
C ARG A 239 22.50 -15.34 31.87
N GLU A 240 23.76 -15.14 32.23
CA GLU A 240 24.69 -16.18 32.70
C GLU A 240 26.07 -15.56 32.95
N LEU A 241 26.36 -15.23 34.21
CA LEU A 241 27.59 -15.60 34.92
C LEU A 241 27.46 -15.08 36.37
N SER A 242 26.85 -15.88 37.23
CA SER A 242 27.07 -15.78 38.68
C SER A 242 28.13 -16.82 39.03
N VAL A 243 29.24 -16.35 39.58
CA VAL A 243 30.41 -17.15 39.98
C VAL A 243 30.11 -17.79 41.34
N PRO A 244 30.36 -19.09 41.55
CA PRO A 244 30.36 -19.66 42.89
C PRO A 244 31.77 -19.54 43.48
N THR A 245 31.91 -18.82 44.60
CA THR A 245 33.08 -18.93 45.47
C THR A 245 32.86 -20.04 46.51
N PRO A 246 33.89 -20.85 46.83
CA PRO A 246 33.82 -21.90 47.85
C PRO A 246 33.74 -21.34 49.27
#